data_AF-A0A1Y3N526-F1
#
_entry.id   AF-A0A1Y3N526-F1
#
_cell.length_a   1.000
_cell.length_b   1.000
_cell.length_c   1.000
_cell.angle_alpha   90.00
_cell.angle_beta   90.00
_cell.angle_gamma   90.00
#
_symmetry.space_group_name_H-M   'P 1'
#
loop_
_entity.id
_entity.type
_entity.pdbx_description
1 polymer ?
#
loop_
_entity_poly.entity_id
_entity_poly.type
_entity_poly.pdbx_seq_one_letter_code
_entity_poly.pdbx_strand_id
1 'polypeptide(L)'
;MKFNKIFSLFILSLVAVISNAEKPYDRCIRKLGEKYLCTRRGIPNAERKYKFSQYPTLLSKICQKQSCLDGYNTNNSKSYREERQAKCKSKALNMFDNDVQENHKYC
;
A
#
# COMPACT_ATOMS: atom_id res chain seq x y z
N MET A 1 -22.78 -18.78 55.24
CA MET A 1 -23.50 -18.13 54.11
C MET A 1 -22.50 -17.19 53.43
N LYS A 2 -22.10 -17.23 52.16
CA LYS A 2 -22.64 -17.74 50.89
C LYS A 2 -21.44 -18.21 50.02
N PHE A 3 -21.47 -19.44 49.51
CA PHE A 3 -21.64 -19.81 48.09
C PHE A 3 -20.54 -19.35 47.12
N ASN A 4 -19.72 -20.35 46.71
CA ASN A 4 -19.34 -20.72 45.34
C ASN A 4 -19.17 -19.61 44.28
N LYS A 5 -18.06 -19.68 43.53
CA LYS A 5 -18.07 -20.35 42.21
C LYS A 5 -16.65 -20.47 41.64
N ILE A 6 -16.25 -21.71 41.41
CA ILE A 6 -15.32 -22.10 40.35
C ILE A 6 -15.86 -21.58 39.01
N PHE A 7 -15.03 -20.86 38.25
CA PHE A 7 -15.07 -20.82 36.79
C PHE A 7 -13.63 -20.56 36.35
N SER A 8 -12.81 -21.60 36.15
CA SER A 8 -12.82 -22.45 34.97
C SER A 8 -12.54 -21.67 33.69
N LEU A 9 -11.41 -22.03 33.09
CA LEU A 9 -11.12 -21.98 31.66
C LEU A 9 -11.15 -20.60 31.00
N PHE A 10 -9.98 -20.10 30.63
CA PHE A 10 -9.66 -19.84 29.22
C PHE A 10 -8.14 -19.66 29.06
N ILE A 11 -7.40 -20.77 29.19
CA ILE A 11 -6.22 -20.95 28.33
C ILE A 11 -6.80 -21.16 26.94
N LEU A 12 -6.88 -20.11 26.14
CA LEU A 12 -7.13 -20.24 24.71
C LEU A 12 -6.29 -19.18 24.01
N SER A 13 -5.13 -19.66 23.56
CA SER A 13 -4.55 -19.22 22.30
C SER A 13 -3.95 -17.83 22.30
N LEU A 14 -2.85 -17.66 23.05
CA LEU A 14 -1.73 -16.84 22.61
C LEU A 14 -1.07 -17.49 21.37
N VAL A 15 -1.85 -17.74 20.31
CA VAL A 15 -1.29 -17.48 18.99
C VAL A 15 -1.32 -15.97 18.92
N ALA A 16 -0.25 -15.36 19.43
CA ALA A 16 0.16 -14.08 18.93
C ALA A 16 0.32 -14.30 17.42
N VAL A 17 -0.79 -14.13 16.69
CA VAL A 17 -0.74 -13.61 15.34
C VAL A 17 -0.02 -12.30 15.58
N ILE A 18 1.31 -12.34 15.46
CA ILE A 18 2.09 -11.17 15.15
C ILE A 18 1.60 -10.85 13.74
N SER A 19 0.37 -10.33 13.66
CA SER A 19 -0.05 -9.46 12.60
C SER A 19 1.00 -8.37 12.72
N ASN A 20 2.04 -8.49 11.90
CA ASN A 20 3.00 -7.44 11.74
C ASN A 20 2.14 -6.24 11.36
N ALA A 21 1.85 -5.41 12.37
CA ALA A 21 1.12 -4.17 12.26
C ALA A 21 2.08 -3.17 11.63
N GLU A 22 2.63 -3.58 10.48
CA GLU A 22 3.35 -2.77 9.55
C GLU A 22 2.45 -1.59 9.28
N LYS A 23 2.94 -0.40 9.63
CA LYS A 23 2.13 0.82 9.52
C LYS A 23 1.68 0.95 8.06
N PRO A 24 0.48 1.49 7.80
CA PRO A 24 -0.04 1.60 6.44
C PRO A 24 0.92 2.32 5.48
N TYR A 25 1.66 3.32 5.99
CA TYR A 25 2.70 4.01 5.26
C TYR A 25 3.85 3.09 4.85
N ASP A 26 4.47 2.37 5.79
CA ASP A 26 5.61 1.47 5.51
C ASP A 26 5.21 0.37 4.53
N ARG A 27 3.99 -0.17 4.70
CA ARG A 27 3.41 -1.13 3.77
C ARG A 27 3.21 -0.55 2.38
N CYS A 28 2.76 0.71 2.28
CA CYS A 28 2.64 1.42 1.02
C CYS A 28 4.02 1.56 0.35
N ILE A 29 5.04 2.06 1.07
CA ILE A 29 6.40 2.25 0.53
C ILE A 29 6.92 0.94 -0.04
N ARG A 30 6.83 -0.16 0.72
CA ARG A 30 7.29 -1.48 0.28
C ARG A 30 6.50 -2.01 -0.91
N LYS A 31 5.16 -1.98 -0.85
CA LYS A 31 4.32 -2.59 -1.90
C LYS A 31 4.30 -1.77 -3.19
N LEU A 32 4.32 -0.45 -3.09
CA LEU A 32 4.32 0.45 -4.24
C LEU A 32 5.73 0.64 -4.81
N GLY A 33 6.76 0.67 -3.96
CA GLY A 33 8.16 0.75 -4.38
C GLY A 33 8.60 -0.40 -5.28
N GLU A 34 8.02 -1.59 -5.09
CA GLU A 34 8.25 -2.77 -5.93
C GLU A 34 7.50 -2.74 -7.28
N LYS A 35 6.72 -1.69 -7.57
CA LYS A 35 6.02 -1.54 -8.85
C LYS A 35 6.89 -0.84 -9.88
N TYR A 36 6.72 -1.29 -11.13
CA TYR A 36 7.33 -0.70 -12.30
C TYR A 36 6.31 0.18 -13.03
N LEU A 37 6.80 1.26 -13.61
CA LEU A 37 6.06 2.14 -14.50
C LEU A 37 6.70 2.07 -15.87
N CYS A 38 5.88 1.99 -16.92
CA CYS A 38 6.36 2.05 -18.28
C CYS A 38 5.90 3.35 -18.94
N THR A 39 6.80 3.99 -19.68
CA THR A 39 6.43 5.14 -20.51
C THR A 39 5.53 4.70 -21.65
N ARG A 40 4.51 5.48 -21.95
CA ARG A 40 3.80 5.37 -23.22
C ARG A 40 4.47 6.27 -24.24
N ARG A 41 5.54 5.80 -24.87
CA ARG A 41 6.11 6.49 -26.03
C ARG A 41 5.57 5.86 -27.32
N GLY A 42 5.25 6.69 -28.32
CA GLY A 42 4.90 6.20 -29.65
C GLY A 42 6.12 5.57 -30.34
N ILE A 43 5.88 4.56 -31.18
CA ILE A 43 6.90 3.98 -32.09
C ILE A 43 7.50 5.13 -32.91
N PRO A 44 8.84 5.32 -32.95
CA PRO A 44 9.91 4.33 -32.74
C PRO A 44 10.62 4.38 -31.37
N ASN A 45 10.09 5.08 -30.38
CA ASN A 45 10.80 5.26 -29.11
C ASN A 45 10.64 4.03 -28.21
N ALA A 46 11.76 3.48 -27.73
CA ALA A 46 11.75 2.38 -26.75
C ALA A 46 10.99 2.76 -25.47
N GLU A 47 10.16 1.85 -24.97
CA GLU A 47 9.53 1.98 -23.66
C GLU A 47 10.59 2.00 -22.56
N ARG A 48 10.60 3.05 -21.74
CA ARG A 48 11.43 3.10 -20.53
C ARG A 48 10.65 2.51 -19.37
N LYS A 49 11.35 1.73 -18.54
CA LYS A 49 10.81 1.15 -17.30
C LYS A 49 11.45 1.84 -16.11
N TYR A 50 10.62 2.31 -15.20
CA TYR A 50 11.03 2.98 -13.97
C TYR A 50 10.49 2.23 -12.77
N LYS A 51 11.32 1.96 -11.76
CA LYS A 51 10.86 1.36 -10.50
C LYS A 51 10.56 2.48 -9.51
N PHE A 52 9.41 2.47 -8.84
CA PHE A 52 9.04 3.53 -7.88
C PHE A 52 10.08 3.71 -6.77
N SER A 53 10.75 2.63 -6.34
CA SER A 53 11.82 2.71 -5.34
C SER A 53 13.04 3.52 -5.79
N GLN A 54 13.21 3.78 -7.10
CA GLN A 54 14.24 4.69 -7.63
C GLN A 54 13.90 6.17 -7.37
N TYR A 55 12.66 6.46 -6.97
CA TYR A 55 12.15 7.82 -6.71
C TYR A 55 11.65 7.93 -5.26
N PRO A 56 12.53 7.81 -4.26
CA PRO A 56 12.13 7.69 -2.85
C PRO A 56 11.32 8.90 -2.33
N THR A 57 11.67 10.11 -2.76
CA THR A 57 10.95 11.34 -2.38
C THR A 57 9.51 11.34 -2.94
N LEU A 58 9.34 10.96 -4.21
CA LEU A 58 8.03 10.87 -4.85
C LEU A 58 7.19 9.74 -4.21
N LEU A 59 7.80 8.59 -3.99
CA LEU A 59 7.19 7.45 -3.33
C LEU A 59 6.69 7.80 -1.91
N SER A 60 7.49 8.56 -1.15
CA SER A 60 7.08 9.09 0.17
C SER A 60 5.87 10.02 0.06
N LYS A 61 5.90 11.00 -0.86
CA LYS A 61 4.80 11.93 -1.10
C LYS A 61 3.50 11.22 -1.50
N ILE A 62 3.59 10.16 -2.31
CA ILE A 62 2.45 9.34 -2.71
C ILE A 62 1.90 8.59 -1.50
N CYS A 63 2.75 7.92 -0.73
CA CYS A 63 2.32 7.09 0.40
C CYS A 63 1.81 7.90 1.60
N GLN A 64 2.06 9.21 1.65
CA GLN A 64 1.42 10.13 2.60
C GLN A 64 -0.03 10.50 2.22
N LYS A 65 -0.49 10.20 0.99
CA LYS A 65 -1.88 10.49 0.59
C LYS A 65 -2.85 9.54 1.30
N GLN A 66 -3.96 10.09 1.80
CA GLN A 66 -4.98 9.31 2.53
C GLN A 66 -5.49 8.10 1.74
N SER A 67 -5.73 8.25 0.43
CA SER A 67 -6.15 7.12 -0.43
C SER A 67 -5.14 5.98 -0.47
N CYS A 68 -3.84 6.27 -0.32
CA CYS A 68 -2.81 5.25 -0.23
C CYS A 68 -2.78 4.64 1.18
N LEU A 69 -2.76 5.46 2.23
CA LEU A 69 -2.81 4.99 3.62
C LEU A 69 -4.02 4.07 3.86
N ASP A 70 -5.21 4.47 3.44
CA ASP A 70 -6.44 3.68 3.56
C ASP A 70 -6.36 2.36 2.78
N GLY A 71 -5.78 2.40 1.58
CA GLY A 71 -5.62 1.24 0.70
C GLY A 71 -4.64 0.19 1.24
N TYR A 72 -3.62 0.61 1.98
CA TYR A 72 -2.61 -0.27 2.57
C TYR A 72 -2.84 -0.55 4.07
N ASN A 73 -3.85 0.04 4.69
CA ASN A 73 -4.20 -0.24 6.09
C ASN A 73 -4.94 -1.58 6.23
N THR A 74 -4.33 -2.57 6.89
CA THR A 74 -4.94 -3.90 7.11
C THR A 74 -6.19 -3.93 7.97
N ASN A 75 -6.42 -2.89 8.75
CA ASN A 75 -7.58 -2.81 9.64
C ASN A 75 -8.87 -2.47 8.86
N ASN A 76 -8.73 -2.00 7.62
CA ASN A 76 -9.86 -1.74 6.74
C ASN A 76 -10.35 -3.01 6.03
N SER A 77 -11.63 -3.03 5.65
CA SER A 77 -12.21 -4.13 4.88
C SER A 77 -11.50 -4.32 3.54
N LYS A 78 -11.45 -5.57 3.04
CA LYS A 78 -10.78 -5.90 1.77
C LYS A 78 -11.29 -5.05 0.61
N SER A 79 -12.62 -4.98 0.44
CA SER A 79 -13.26 -4.21 -0.63
C SER A 79 -12.87 -2.73 -0.58
N TYR A 80 -12.91 -2.11 0.61
CA TYR A 80 -12.49 -0.73 0.78
C TYR A 80 -11.02 -0.50 0.45
N ARG A 81 -10.14 -1.42 0.89
CA ARG A 81 -8.71 -1.34 0.57
C ARG A 81 -8.44 -1.41 -0.93
N GLU A 82 -9.12 -2.30 -1.64
CA GLU A 82 -8.95 -2.47 -3.10
C GLU A 82 -9.39 -1.22 -3.87
N GLU A 83 -10.54 -0.63 -3.50
CA GLU A 83 -11.01 0.64 -4.06
C GLU A 83 -9.98 1.77 -3.83
N ARG A 84 -9.47 1.87 -2.59
CA ARG A 84 -8.51 2.91 -2.21
C ARG A 84 -7.14 2.69 -2.87
N GLN A 85 -6.70 1.43 -3.05
CA GLN A 85 -5.49 1.09 -3.80
C GLN A 85 -5.61 1.47 -5.28
N ALA A 86 -6.77 1.28 -5.92
CA ALA A 86 -6.99 1.72 -7.29
C ALA A 86 -6.86 3.25 -7.41
N LYS A 87 -7.46 4.00 -6.48
CA LYS A 87 -7.32 5.47 -6.39
C LYS A 87 -5.88 5.91 -6.12
N CYS A 88 -5.18 5.21 -5.22
CA CYS A 88 -3.77 5.46 -4.93
C CYS A 88 -2.90 5.30 -6.19
N LYS A 89 -3.08 4.20 -6.93
CA LYS A 89 -2.38 3.94 -8.20
C LYS A 89 -2.62 5.07 -9.21
N SER A 90 -3.88 5.41 -9.50
CA SER A 90 -4.18 6.49 -10.46
C SER A 90 -3.50 7.81 -10.09
N LYS A 91 -3.50 8.20 -8.81
CA LYS A 91 -2.79 9.39 -8.34
C LYS A 91 -1.28 9.27 -8.45
N ALA A 92 -0.73 8.11 -8.11
CA ALA A 92 0.70 7.84 -8.16
C ALA A 92 1.24 7.96 -9.60
N LEU A 93 0.48 7.50 -10.61
CA LEU A 93 0.80 7.74 -12.02
C LEU A 93 0.85 9.22 -12.35
N ASN A 94 -0.23 9.95 -12.04
CA ASN A 94 -0.29 11.38 -12.36
C ASN A 94 0.85 12.17 -11.69
N MET A 95 1.21 11.81 -10.45
CA MET A 95 2.33 12.43 -9.74
C MET A 95 3.67 12.07 -10.37
N PHE A 96 3.83 10.83 -10.83
CA PHE A 96 5.05 10.38 -11.51
C PHE A 96 5.21 11.03 -12.88
N ASP A 97 4.13 11.12 -13.66
CA ASP A 97 4.13 11.75 -14.98
C ASP A 97 4.53 13.23 -14.89
N ASN A 98 4.06 13.93 -13.85
CA ASN A 98 4.44 15.32 -13.58
C ASN A 98 5.90 15.47 -13.12
N ASP A 99 6.43 14.50 -12.36
CA ASP A 99 7.80 14.55 -11.80
C ASP A 99 8.85 14.20 -12.86
N VAL A 100 8.59 13.19 -13.69
CA VAL A 100 9.50 12.72 -14.75
C VAL A 100 9.26 13.45 -16.08
N GLN A 101 8.18 14.22 -16.21
CA GLN A 101 7.76 14.91 -17.43
C GLN A 101 7.55 13.98 -18.63
N GLU A 102 7.06 12.76 -18.40
CA GLU A 102 6.71 11.78 -19.43
C GLU A 102 5.33 11.16 -19.09
N ASN A 103 4.51 10.79 -20.08
CA ASN A 103 3.22 10.12 -19.83
C ASN A 103 3.43 8.61 -19.61
N HIS A 104 3.00 8.04 -18.47
CA HIS A 104 3.21 6.62 -18.12
C HIS A 104 1.91 5.85 -17.91
N LYS A 105 2.02 4.51 -17.94
CA LYS A 105 1.03 3.60 -17.36
C LYS A 105 1.71 2.58 -16.47
N TYR A 106 0.94 2.01 -15.53
CA TYR A 106 1.42 0.89 -14.73
C TYR A 106 1.73 -0.30 -15.63
N CYS A 107 2.91 -0.86 -15.38
CA CYS A 107 3.27 -2.23 -15.65
C CYS A 107 3.25 -3.01 -14.32
#